data_AF-A0A2D5W112-F1
#
_entry.id   AF-A0A2D5W112-F1
#
_cell.length_a   1.000
_cell.length_b   1.000
_cell.length_c   1.000
_cell.angle_alpha   90.00
_cell.angle_beta   90.00
_cell.angle_gamma   90.00
#
_symmetry.space_group_name_H-M   'P 1'
#
loop_
_entity.id
_entity.type
_entity.pdbx_description
1 polymer ?
#
loop_
_entity_poly.entity_id
_entity_poly.type
_entity_poly.pdbx_seq_one_letter_code
_entity_poly.pdbx_strand_id
1 'polypeptide(L)'
;MCNQTVSLVAAAIEDRGIPTVTIQLLEEIARKIGPPRALCVPFAHGFPLGQPGNAQMQRDIILEALALIDRTDLSPPHLSHHSSGSQKPEGRK
;
A
#
# COMPACT_ATOMS: atom_id res chain seq x y z
N MET A 1 2.33 -9.27 7.67
CA MET A 1 3.57 -8.52 8.03
C MET A 1 3.18 -7.15 8.54
N CYS A 2 3.99 -6.51 9.39
CA CYS A 2 3.70 -5.15 9.85
C CYS A 2 4.17 -4.09 8.84
N ASN A 3 3.56 -2.90 8.90
CA ASN A 3 3.83 -1.76 8.01
C ASN A 3 5.32 -1.34 8.01
N GLN A 4 5.99 -1.42 9.15
CA GLN A 4 7.42 -1.12 9.23
C GLN A 4 8.27 -2.15 8.48
N THR A 5 8.08 -3.45 8.77
CA THR A 5 8.88 -4.50 8.14
C THR A 5 8.69 -4.52 6.63
N VAL A 6 7.46 -4.36 6.13
CA VAL A 6 7.23 -4.38 4.67
C VAL A 6 7.94 -3.22 3.97
N SER A 7 8.00 -2.03 4.58
CA SER A 7 8.73 -0.87 4.03
C SER A 7 10.24 -1.11 3.99
N LEU A 8 10.82 -1.69 5.05
CA LEU A 8 12.25 -2.00 5.11
C LEU A 8 12.64 -3.08 4.10
N VAL A 9 11.81 -4.12 3.95
CA VAL A 9 12.00 -5.17 2.95
C VAL A 9 11.92 -4.60 1.55
N ALA A 10 10.95 -3.73 1.27
CA ALA A 10 10.82 -3.06 -0.02
C ALA A 10 12.09 -2.27 -0.37
N ALA A 11 12.60 -1.45 0.55
CA ALA A 11 13.86 -0.73 0.35
C ALA A 11 15.04 -1.67 0.03
N ALA A 12 15.20 -2.75 0.80
CA ALA A 12 16.27 -3.73 0.57
C ALA A 12 16.15 -4.51 -0.74
N ILE A 13 14.94 -4.60 -1.32
CA ILE A 13 14.68 -5.18 -2.64
C ILE A 13 15.03 -4.17 -3.74
N GLU A 14 14.69 -2.88 -3.55
CA GLU A 14 15.04 -1.82 -4.51
C GLU A 14 16.54 -1.53 -4.58
N ASP A 15 17.26 -1.66 -3.46
CA ASP A 15 18.74 -1.61 -3.44
C ASP A 15 19.38 -2.67 -4.35
N ARG A 16 18.64 -3.73 -4.71
CA ARG A 16 19.05 -4.78 -5.65
C ARG A 16 18.55 -4.56 -7.08
N GLY A 17 17.95 -3.40 -7.38
CA GLY A 17 17.43 -3.05 -8.70
C GLY A 17 16.08 -3.70 -9.04
N ILE A 18 15.36 -4.23 -8.06
CA ILE A 18 14.02 -4.79 -8.27
C ILE A 18 12.99 -3.76 -7.78
N PRO A 19 12.15 -3.17 -8.65
CA PRO A 19 11.20 -2.16 -8.24
C PRO A 19 10.10 -2.74 -7.34
N THR A 20 9.64 -1.96 -6.37
CA THR A 20 8.62 -2.39 -5.41
C THR A 20 7.52 -1.35 -5.21
N VAL A 21 6.38 -1.80 -4.69
CA VAL A 21 5.36 -0.93 -4.11
C VAL A 21 4.79 -1.63 -2.89
N THR A 22 4.47 -0.86 -1.85
CA THR A 22 3.83 -1.39 -0.65
C THR A 22 2.42 -0.85 -0.49
N ILE A 23 1.48 -1.67 -0.01
CA ILE A 23 0.16 -1.22 0.41
C ILE A 23 0.19 -0.99 1.92
N GLN A 24 -0.17 0.21 2.36
CA GLN A 24 0.01 0.67 3.74
C GLN A 24 -1.33 0.99 4.40
N LEU A 25 -1.62 0.31 5.50
CA LEU A 25 -2.79 0.54 6.37
C LEU A 25 -2.60 1.68 7.38
N LEU A 26 -1.35 1.99 7.72
CA LEU A 26 -0.95 2.98 8.71
C LEU A 26 -0.03 4.00 8.06
N GLU A 27 -0.63 5.08 7.60
CA GLU A 27 0.08 6.15 6.90
C GLU A 27 1.14 6.83 7.78
N GLU A 28 0.88 6.94 9.09
CA GLU A 28 1.85 7.49 10.06
C GLU A 28 3.14 6.65 10.11
N ILE A 29 3.02 5.32 10.03
CA ILE A 29 4.16 4.42 10.04
C ILE A 29 4.87 4.47 8.68
N ALA A 30 4.11 4.50 7.58
CA ALA A 30 4.67 4.66 6.24
C ALA A 30 5.48 5.96 6.12
N ARG A 31 4.96 7.09 6.61
CA ARG A 31 5.70 8.36 6.68
C ARG A 31 6.98 8.27 7.50
N LYS A 32 6.91 7.63 8.67
CA LYS A 32 8.06 7.51 9.57
C LYS A 32 9.18 6.66 8.98
N ILE A 33 8.84 5.59 8.27
CA ILE A 33 9.83 4.65 7.72
C ILE A 33 10.30 5.07 6.32
N GLY A 34 9.43 5.71 5.53
CA GLY A 34 9.76 6.18 4.18
C GLY A 34 10.03 5.04 3.20
N PRO A 35 9.02 4.21 2.84
CA PRO A 35 9.19 3.21 1.79
C PRO A 35 9.51 3.89 0.45
N PRO A 36 10.17 3.19 -0.50
CA PRO A 36 10.46 3.73 -1.82
C PRO A 36 9.20 4.29 -2.49
N ARG A 37 8.15 3.47 -2.51
CA ARG A 37 6.81 3.77 -3.03
C ARG A 37 5.75 3.05 -2.18
N ALA A 38 4.66 3.73 -1.85
CA ALA A 38 3.51 3.11 -1.21
C ALA A 38 2.17 3.70 -1.63
N LEU A 39 1.15 2.83 -1.64
CA LEU A 39 -0.26 3.19 -1.69
C LEU A 39 -0.86 3.07 -0.29
N CYS A 40 -1.25 4.19 0.29
CA CYS A 40 -1.95 4.27 1.56
C CYS A 40 -3.45 4.00 1.34
N VAL A 41 -4.00 3.05 2.10
CA VAL A 41 -5.39 2.64 1.99
C VAL A 41 -6.14 2.92 3.30
N PRO A 42 -7.42 3.33 3.26
CA PRO A 42 -8.16 3.74 4.44
C PRO A 42 -8.87 2.58 5.16
N PHE A 43 -8.40 1.36 4.98
CA PHE A 43 -9.02 0.15 5.51
C PHE A 43 -8.47 -0.24 6.87
N ALA A 44 -9.27 -1.00 7.62
CA ALA A 44 -8.83 -1.55 8.90
C ALA A 44 -7.74 -2.61 8.72
N HIS A 45 -6.92 -2.79 9.77
CA HIS A 45 -5.94 -3.87 9.81
C HIS A 45 -6.56 -5.24 9.55
N GLY A 46 -5.89 -6.01 8.69
CA GLY A 46 -6.34 -7.31 8.21
C GLY A 46 -7.11 -7.25 6.89
N PHE A 47 -7.46 -6.07 6.38
CA PHE A 47 -8.23 -5.90 5.14
C PHE A 47 -7.56 -4.88 4.18
N PRO A 48 -6.28 -5.05 3.81
CA PRO A 48 -5.56 -4.09 2.99
C PRO A 48 -6.14 -3.90 1.58
N LEU A 49 -6.98 -4.83 1.13
CA LEU A 49 -7.65 -4.78 -0.18
C LEU A 49 -9.16 -4.50 -0.06
N GLY A 50 -9.63 -4.02 1.09
CA GLY A 50 -11.04 -3.71 1.32
C GLY A 50 -11.91 -4.93 1.62
N GLN A 51 -13.19 -4.87 1.21
CA GLN A 51 -14.19 -5.88 1.56
C GLN A 51 -13.86 -7.27 0.99
N PRO A 52 -13.96 -8.35 1.79
CA PRO A 52 -13.87 -9.72 1.28
C PRO A 52 -14.91 -10.00 0.19
N GLY A 53 -14.53 -10.75 -0.84
CA GLY A 53 -15.42 -11.11 -1.95
C GLY A 53 -15.66 -10.01 -2.99
N ASN A 54 -15.28 -8.76 -2.72
CA ASN A 54 -15.33 -7.70 -3.73
C ASN A 54 -14.10 -7.74 -4.64
N ALA A 55 -14.10 -8.67 -5.60
CA ALA A 55 -12.97 -8.90 -6.49
C ALA A 55 -12.61 -7.68 -7.35
N GLN A 56 -13.62 -6.89 -7.74
CA GLN A 56 -13.40 -5.67 -8.54
C GLN A 56 -12.58 -4.65 -7.76
N MET A 57 -12.99 -4.31 -6.54
CA MET A 57 -12.26 -3.39 -5.66
C MET A 57 -10.84 -3.89 -5.37
N GLN A 58 -10.69 -5.17 -5.02
CA GLN A 58 -9.39 -5.75 -4.72
C GLN A 58 -8.44 -5.63 -5.91
N ARG A 59 -8.95 -5.91 -7.13
CA ARG A 59 -8.22 -5.74 -8.37
C ARG A 59 -7.82 -4.28 -8.59
N ASP A 60 -8.75 -3.35 -8.41
CA ASP A 60 -8.49 -1.92 -8.63
C ASP A 60 -7.41 -1.39 -7.70
N ILE A 61 -7.43 -1.76 -6.41
CA ILE A 61 -6.38 -1.40 -5.45
C ILE A 61 -5.01 -1.96 -5.86
N ILE A 62 -4.96 -3.22 -6.30
CA ILE A 62 -3.71 -3.83 -6.76
C ILE A 62 -3.18 -3.11 -8.00
N LEU A 63 -4.04 -2.82 -8.98
CA LEU A 63 -3.65 -2.13 -10.20
C LEU A 63 -3.18 -0.69 -9.92
N GLU A 64 -3.85 0.02 -9.01
CA GLU A 64 -3.44 1.36 -8.58
C GLU A 64 -2.06 1.33 -7.91
N ALA A 65 -1.80 0.36 -7.04
CA ALA A 65 -0.49 0.19 -6.43
C ALA A 65 0.58 -0.12 -7.49
N LEU A 66 0.31 -1.06 -8.40
CA LEU A 66 1.25 -1.42 -9.47
C LEU A 66 1.52 -0.25 -10.43
N ALA A 67 0.54 0.60 -10.71
CA ALA A 67 0.72 1.78 -11.55
C ALA A 67 1.77 2.75 -10.99
N LEU A 68 2.05 2.75 -9.67
CA LEU A 68 3.11 3.56 -9.08
C LEU A 68 4.52 3.09 -9.48
N ILE A 69 4.68 1.85 -9.94
CA ILE A 69 5.96 1.32 -10.42
C ILE A 69 6.35 1.95 -11.75
N ASP A 70 5.37 2.20 -12.62
CA ASP A 70 5.59 2.73 -13.97
C ASP A 70 5.79 4.27 -14.00
N ARG A 71 5.66 4.93 -12.85
CA ARG A 71 5.75 6.39 -12.72
C ARG A 71 7.20 6.83 -12.56
N THR A 72 7.68 7.62 -13.52
CA THR A 72 9.06 8.14 -13.54
C THR A 72 9.21 9.53 -12.88
N ASP A 73 8.11 10.18 -12.54
CA ASP A 73 8.06 11.50 -11.92
C ASP A 73 8.04 11.45 -10.38
N LEU A 74 8.07 10.26 -9.80
CA LEU A 74 8.04 10.06 -8.35
C LEU A 74 9.46 10.00 -7.78
N SER A 75 9.67 10.70 -6.66
CA SER A 75 10.92 10.63 -5.88
C SER A 75 10.69 9.85 -4.57
N PRO A 76 11.50 8.81 -4.28
CA PRO A 76 11.50 8.15 -2.99
C PRO A 76 11.90 9.10 -1.83
N PRO A 77 11.29 8.99 -0.63
CA PRO A 77 10.12 8.16 -0.33
C PRO A 77 8.83 8.75 -0.90
N HIS A 78 7.99 7.92 -1.52
CA HIS A 78 6.73 8.36 -2.12
C HIS A 78 5.51 7.67 -1.50
N LEU A 79 4.49 8.46 -1.16
CA LEU A 79 3.19 7.99 -0.68
C LEU A 79 2.06 8.55 -1.56
N SER A 80 1.25 7.65 -2.12
CA SER A 80 -0.01 7.95 -2.80
C SER A 80 -1.19 7.44 -1.96
N HIS A 81 -2.40 7.92 -2.23
CA HIS A 81 -3.60 7.58 -1.46
C HIS A 81 -4.68 6.99 -2.35
N HIS A 82 -5.20 5.83 -1.94
CA HIS A 82 -6.37 5.25 -2.55
C HIS A 82 -7.60 6.13 -2.31
N SER A 83 -8.37 6.40 -3.36
CA SER A 83 -9.43 7.42 -3.37
C SER A 83 -10.78 6.96 -2.78
N SER A 84 -10.95 5.68 -2.41
CA SER A 84 -12.20 5.18 -1.81
C SER A 84 -12.31 5.49 -0.32
N GLY A 85 -13.51 5.83 0.18
CA GLY A 85 -13.75 6.08 1.61
C GLY A 85 -13.46 4.88 2.53
N SER A 86 -13.17 5.15 3.81
CA SER A 86 -12.89 4.11 4.81
C SER A 86 -14.03 3.09 4.91
N GLN A 87 -13.72 1.81 4.72
CA GLN A 87 -14.68 0.72 4.88
C GLN A 87 -14.35 -0.12 6.12
N LYS A 88 -15.37 -0.35 6.96
CA LYS A 88 -15.31 -1.32 8.06
C LYS A 88 -15.84 -2.67 7.54
N PRO A 89 -15.17 -3.80 7.82
CA PRO A 89 -15.64 -5.10 7.37
C PRO A 89 -16.99 -5.44 8.02
N GLU A 90 -17.97 -5.86 7.21
CA GLU A 90 -19.20 -6.48 7.71
C GLU A 90 -18.86 -7.82 8.39
N GLY A 91 -19.41 -8.06 9.58
CA GLY A 91 -19.32 -9.36 10.26
C GLY A 91 -18.25 -9.52 11.35
N ARG A 92 -17.51 -8.47 11.73
CA ARG A 92 -16.68 -8.51 12.95
C ARG A 92 -17.57 -8.25 14.18
N LYS A 93 -17.86 -9.29 14.96
CA LYS A 93 -18.39 -9.17 16.33
C LYS A 93 -17.45 -8.34 17.20
#